data_AF-A0A9D6F9N0-F1
#
_entry.id   AF-A0A9D6F9N0-F1
#
_cell.length_a   1.000
_cell.length_b   1.000
_cell.length_c   1.000
_cell.angle_alpha   90.00
_cell.angle_beta   90.00
_cell.angle_gamma   90.00
#
_symmetry.space_group_name_H-M   'P 1'
#
loop_
_entity.id
_entity.type
_entity.pdbx_description
1 polymer ?
#
loop_
_entity_poly.entity_id
_entity_poly.type
_entity_poly.pdbx_seq_one_letter_code
_entity_poly.pdbx_strand_id
1 'polypeptide(L)'
;YGLETKIARCFALVGPRLPLASHFAVGNFIEDALQGGPVRVCGDGTPFRSYLYSADLTTWLWTILMKGAACRPYNVGSEESSSISDLADTVSNVLNCAAAPQIAKSADPDSRAQRYVPATRRAAEELGLKSSVPLEDGIRRTADWYRGPGISEKPIEIRLPAEACGDAVNSSEGHLHAGENGTQ
;
A
#
# COMPACT_ATOMS: atom_id res chain seq x y z
N TYR A 1 27.65 -8.63 9.49
CA TYR A 1 27.24 -9.11 8.15
C TYR A 1 27.49 -8.11 7.02
N GLY A 2 27.64 -6.79 7.25
CA GLY A 2 28.10 -5.86 6.19
C GLY A 2 27.15 -5.72 4.99
N LEU A 3 25.87 -6.12 5.15
CA LEU A 3 24.90 -6.14 4.06
C LEU A 3 24.44 -4.73 3.71
N GLU A 4 24.54 -4.38 2.43
CA GLU A 4 24.08 -3.10 1.90
C GLU A 4 22.56 -3.12 1.69
N THR A 5 21.80 -2.89 2.75
CA THR A 5 20.33 -2.96 2.71
C THR A 5 19.73 -1.63 2.26
N LYS A 6 18.71 -1.66 1.40
CA LYS A 6 17.90 -0.49 1.04
C LYS A 6 16.52 -0.60 1.66
N ILE A 7 16.00 0.50 2.21
CA ILE A 7 14.74 0.48 2.97
C ILE A 7 13.74 1.43 2.30
N ALA A 8 12.71 0.86 1.68
CA ALA A 8 11.57 1.60 1.15
C ALA A 8 10.35 1.38 2.07
N ARG A 9 9.70 2.47 2.49
CA ARG A 9 8.46 2.45 3.29
C ARG A 9 7.31 2.87 2.40
N CYS A 10 6.62 1.89 1.83
CA CYS A 10 5.51 2.14 0.91
C CYS A 10 4.24 2.56 1.67
N PHE A 11 3.60 3.61 1.18
CA PHE A 11 2.29 4.08 1.63
C PHE A 11 1.20 3.54 0.67
N ALA A 12 0.01 4.14 0.69
CA ALA A 12 -1.09 3.67 -0.16
C ALA A 12 -0.80 3.90 -1.65
N LEU A 13 -1.29 2.96 -2.46
CA LEU A 13 -0.99 2.84 -3.87
C LEU A 13 -2.26 2.74 -4.70
N VAL A 14 -2.17 3.14 -5.96
CA VAL A 14 -3.22 2.97 -6.98
C VAL A 14 -2.57 2.60 -8.31
N GLY A 15 -3.21 1.74 -9.09
CA GLY A 15 -2.67 1.37 -10.40
C GLY A 15 -3.11 -0.01 -10.88
N PRO A 16 -2.92 -0.29 -12.18
CA PRO A 16 -3.09 -1.62 -12.75
C PRO A 16 -2.39 -2.73 -11.94
N ARG A 17 -2.99 -3.92 -11.90
CA ARG A 17 -2.53 -5.13 -11.16
C ARG A 17 -2.57 -5.05 -9.63
N LEU A 18 -2.91 -3.90 -9.04
CA LEU A 18 -3.17 -3.84 -7.60
C LEU A 18 -4.59 -4.33 -7.32
N PRO A 19 -4.79 -5.28 -6.38
CA PRO A 19 -6.12 -5.78 -6.06
C PRO A 19 -7.08 -4.65 -5.67
N LEU A 20 -8.25 -4.59 -6.31
CA LEU A 20 -9.26 -3.58 -6.00
C LEU A 20 -9.90 -3.83 -4.62
N ALA A 21 -10.34 -5.06 -4.36
CA ALA A 21 -10.98 -5.49 -3.12
C ALA A 21 -9.98 -5.75 -1.98
N SER A 22 -9.24 -4.73 -1.55
CA SER A 22 -8.16 -4.87 -0.56
C SER A 22 -8.16 -3.74 0.47
N HIS A 23 -7.03 -3.52 1.14
CA HIS A 23 -6.90 -2.65 2.31
C HIS A 23 -6.96 -1.15 1.94
N PHE A 24 -6.79 -0.79 0.67
CA PHE A 24 -6.79 0.59 0.20
C PHE A 24 -8.15 1.01 -0.32
N ALA A 25 -8.69 2.10 0.24
CA ALA A 25 -10.04 2.57 -0.08
C ALA A 25 -10.23 2.90 -1.57
N VAL A 26 -9.21 3.45 -2.24
CA VAL A 26 -9.29 3.77 -3.68
C VAL A 26 -9.63 2.55 -4.54
N GLY A 27 -9.10 1.37 -4.20
CA GLY A 27 -9.38 0.13 -4.93
C GLY A 27 -10.84 -0.28 -4.78
N ASN A 28 -11.34 -0.31 -3.54
CA ASN A 28 -12.73 -0.65 -3.24
C ASN A 28 -13.71 0.31 -3.92
N PHE A 29 -13.36 1.60 -3.98
CA PHE A 29 -14.21 2.62 -4.63
C PHE A 29 -14.23 2.47 -6.14
N ILE A 30 -13.10 2.13 -6.75
CA ILE A 30 -13.04 1.79 -8.18
C ILE A 30 -13.86 0.54 -8.45
N GLU A 31 -13.79 -0.48 -7.60
CA GLU A 31 -14.60 -1.69 -7.74
C GLU A 31 -16.10 -1.40 -7.65
N ASP A 32 -16.54 -0.63 -6.65
CA ASP A 32 -17.95 -0.20 -6.51
C ASP A 32 -18.44 0.50 -7.79
N ALA A 33 -17.63 1.42 -8.33
CA ALA A 33 -17.93 2.14 -9.56
C ALA A 33 -18.00 1.21 -10.79
N LEU A 34 -17.08 0.24 -10.89
CA LEU A 34 -17.07 -0.74 -11.98
C LEU A 34 -18.24 -1.71 -11.92
N GLN A 35 -18.77 -2.01 -10.72
CA GLN A 35 -19.98 -2.80 -10.53
C GLN A 35 -21.27 -2.00 -10.80
N GLY A 36 -21.16 -0.70 -11.09
CA GLY A 36 -22.30 0.18 -11.35
C GLY A 36 -23.05 0.61 -10.09
N GLY A 37 -22.49 0.36 -8.89
CA GLY A 37 -23.04 0.78 -7.61
C GLY A 37 -22.57 2.18 -7.19
N PRO A 38 -23.15 2.74 -6.10
CA PRO A 38 -22.58 3.93 -5.46
C PRO A 38 -21.21 3.60 -4.86
N VAL A 39 -20.30 4.57 -4.83
CA VAL A 39 -19.05 4.45 -4.06
C VAL A 39 -19.36 4.44 -2.57
N ARG A 40 -19.00 3.37 -1.85
CA ARG A 40 -19.37 3.17 -0.44
C ARG A 40 -18.20 3.43 0.50
N VAL A 41 -18.38 4.40 1.39
CA VAL A 41 -17.48 4.69 2.50
C VAL A 41 -18.01 4.02 3.77
N CYS A 42 -17.35 2.95 4.23
CA CYS A 42 -17.76 2.23 5.45
C CYS A 42 -17.55 3.02 6.77
N GLY A 43 -16.74 4.08 6.72
CA GLY A 43 -16.45 4.97 7.84
C GLY A 43 -17.29 6.24 7.81
N ASP A 44 -16.75 7.29 8.43
CA ASP A 44 -17.31 8.64 8.46
C ASP A 44 -16.73 9.57 7.38
N GLY A 45 -15.77 9.08 6.59
CA GLY A 45 -15.12 9.85 5.52
C GLY A 45 -14.01 10.79 5.98
N THR A 46 -13.86 11.04 7.29
CA THR A 46 -12.94 12.05 7.84
C THR A 46 -11.43 11.73 7.72
N PRO A 47 -10.96 10.47 7.67
CA PRO A 47 -9.54 10.20 7.56
C PRO A 47 -8.92 10.72 6.26
N PHE A 48 -7.66 11.14 6.32
CA PHE A 48 -6.88 11.58 5.16
C PHE A 48 -5.93 10.49 4.68
N ARG A 49 -5.89 10.28 3.37
CA ARG A 49 -4.99 9.35 2.67
C ARG A 49 -4.34 10.03 1.46
N SER A 50 -3.30 9.42 0.94
CA SER A 50 -2.58 9.83 -0.28
C SER A 50 -2.22 8.58 -1.06
N TYR A 51 -2.26 8.62 -2.39
CA TYR A 51 -1.99 7.46 -3.23
C TYR A 51 -0.89 7.77 -4.24
N LEU A 52 0.08 6.87 -4.35
CA LEU A 52 1.10 6.93 -5.40
C LEU A 52 0.73 5.95 -6.53
N TYR A 53 0.88 6.40 -7.77
CA TYR A 53 0.61 5.54 -8.92
C TYR A 53 1.65 4.41 -9.03
N SER A 54 1.24 3.22 -9.45
CA SER A 54 2.10 2.03 -9.47
C SER A 54 3.35 2.16 -10.34
N ALA A 55 3.30 2.92 -11.45
CA ALA A 55 4.49 3.18 -12.27
C ALA A 55 5.51 4.08 -11.55
N ASP A 56 5.03 5.08 -10.79
CA ASP A 56 5.90 5.92 -9.97
C ASP A 56 6.52 5.08 -8.84
N LEU A 57 5.72 4.23 -8.17
CA LEU A 57 6.24 3.27 -7.19
C LEU A 57 7.39 2.45 -7.77
N THR A 58 7.22 1.84 -8.95
CA THR A 58 8.27 1.04 -9.59
C THR A 58 9.54 1.87 -9.82
N THR A 59 9.39 3.09 -10.34
CA THR A 59 10.51 4.02 -10.58
C THR A 59 11.25 4.37 -9.28
N TRP A 60 10.50 4.62 -8.20
CA TRP A 60 11.06 4.95 -6.90
C TRP A 60 11.79 3.75 -6.28
N LEU A 61 11.20 2.56 -6.31
CA LEU A 61 11.83 1.35 -5.80
C LEU A 61 13.13 1.03 -6.53
N TRP A 62 13.14 1.15 -7.86
CA TRP A 62 14.35 0.92 -8.66
C TRP A 62 15.44 1.95 -8.36
N THR A 63 15.06 3.21 -8.19
CA THR A 63 15.99 4.28 -7.84
C THR A 63 16.57 4.08 -6.44
N ILE A 64 15.75 3.71 -5.46
CA ILE A 64 16.22 3.43 -4.09
C ILE A 64 17.15 2.21 -4.07
N LEU A 65 16.82 1.16 -4.83
CA LEU A 65 17.67 -0.03 -4.96
C LEU A 65 19.07 0.34 -5.47
N MET A 66 19.13 1.12 -6.55
CA MET A 66 20.38 1.42 -7.25
C MET A 66 21.18 2.57 -6.65
N LYS A 67 20.51 3.57 -6.06
CA LYS A 67 21.12 4.86 -5.66
C LYS A 67 20.85 5.26 -4.22
N GLY A 68 19.92 4.61 -3.52
CA GLY A 68 19.61 4.91 -2.13
C GLY A 68 20.82 4.67 -1.23
N ALA A 69 20.98 5.44 -0.15
CA ALA A 69 22.05 5.15 0.81
C ALA A 69 21.78 3.85 1.58
N ALA A 70 22.86 3.13 1.93
CA ALA A 70 22.77 1.90 2.72
C ALA A 70 22.10 2.16 4.08
N CYS A 71 21.19 1.26 4.48
CA CYS A 71 20.40 1.31 5.71
C CYS A 71 19.62 2.61 5.91
N ARG A 72 19.42 3.41 4.86
CA ARG A 72 18.67 4.65 4.91
C ARG A 72 17.22 4.40 4.49
N PRO A 73 16.22 4.74 5.33
CA PRO A 73 14.82 4.61 4.96
C PRO A 73 14.36 5.77 4.09
N TYR A 74 13.60 5.45 3.04
CA TYR A 74 12.89 6.40 2.19
C TYR A 74 11.40 6.11 2.25
N ASN A 75 10.59 7.12 2.54
CA ASN A 75 9.13 7.01 2.42
C ASN A 75 8.77 7.08 0.94
N VAL A 76 7.98 6.12 0.47
CA VAL A 76 7.54 6.00 -0.92
C VAL A 76 6.03 6.16 -0.96
N GLY A 77 5.58 7.28 -1.51
CA GLY A 77 4.16 7.61 -1.60
C GLY A 77 3.96 9.01 -2.17
N SER A 78 2.73 9.52 -2.08
CA SER A 78 2.40 10.89 -2.51
C SER A 78 2.18 11.79 -1.30
N GLU A 79 2.55 13.07 -1.39
CA GLU A 79 2.21 14.08 -0.37
C GLU A 79 0.83 14.72 -0.62
N GLU A 80 0.25 14.48 -1.80
CA GLU A 80 -1.10 14.93 -2.16
C GLU A 80 -2.14 14.12 -1.39
N SER A 81 -2.74 14.76 -0.39
CA SER A 81 -3.70 14.13 0.51
C SER A 81 -5.13 14.51 0.17
N SER A 82 -6.03 13.55 0.29
CA SER A 82 -7.48 13.71 0.16
C SER A 82 -8.16 13.03 1.35
N SER A 83 -9.29 13.58 1.82
CA SER A 83 -10.12 12.87 2.78
C SER A 83 -10.76 11.64 2.12
N ILE A 84 -11.24 10.67 2.90
CA ILE A 84 -11.92 9.50 2.32
C ILE A 84 -13.22 9.91 1.62
N SER A 85 -13.94 10.92 2.12
CA SER A 85 -15.11 11.48 1.43
C SER A 85 -14.73 12.14 0.09
N ASP A 86 -13.72 13.02 0.09
CA ASP A 86 -13.27 13.70 -1.13
C ASP A 86 -12.74 12.69 -2.16
N LEU A 87 -12.08 11.61 -1.70
CA LEU A 87 -11.65 10.52 -2.55
C LEU A 87 -12.84 9.78 -3.18
N ALA A 88 -13.90 9.54 -2.41
CA ALA A 88 -15.10 8.89 -2.93
C ALA A 88 -15.79 9.74 -4.01
N ASP A 89 -15.88 11.05 -3.78
CA ASP A 89 -16.36 12.02 -4.78
C ASP A 89 -15.45 12.04 -6.01
N THR A 90 -14.12 12.05 -5.82
CA THR A 90 -13.14 12.03 -6.91
C THR A 90 -13.31 10.79 -7.79
N VAL A 91 -13.41 9.61 -7.19
CA VAL A 91 -13.62 8.35 -7.94
C VAL A 91 -14.96 8.38 -8.67
N SER A 92 -16.03 8.79 -7.99
CA SER A 92 -17.37 8.91 -8.57
C SER A 92 -17.39 9.83 -9.80
N ASN A 93 -16.72 10.99 -9.70
CA ASN A 93 -16.62 11.96 -10.78
C ASN A 93 -15.74 11.46 -11.94
N VAL A 94 -14.56 10.91 -11.64
CA VAL A 94 -13.62 10.42 -12.66
C VAL A 94 -14.22 9.27 -13.47
N LEU A 95 -15.00 8.39 -12.81
CA LEU A 95 -15.60 7.21 -13.44
C LEU A 95 -17.05 7.43 -13.91
N ASN A 96 -17.60 8.63 -13.71
CA ASN A 96 -18.96 9.03 -14.09
C ASN A 96 -20.04 8.11 -13.49
N CYS A 97 -19.96 7.84 -12.18
CA CYS A 97 -20.98 7.04 -11.49
C CYS A 97 -22.34 7.74 -11.51
N ALA A 98 -23.41 6.97 -11.71
CA ALA A 98 -24.77 7.50 -11.74
C ALA A 98 -25.32 7.82 -10.33
N ALA A 99 -24.86 7.07 -9.32
CA ALA A 99 -25.27 7.24 -7.93
C ALA A 99 -24.21 8.06 -7.16
N ALA A 100 -24.68 8.94 -6.28
CA ALA A 100 -23.80 9.69 -5.40
C ALA A 100 -23.09 8.75 -4.39
N PRO A 101 -21.88 9.11 -3.92
CA PRO A 101 -21.21 8.37 -2.86
C PRO A 101 -22.04 8.26 -1.58
N GLN A 102 -21.88 7.15 -0.87
CA GLN A 102 -22.60 6.84 0.37
C GLN A 102 -21.63 6.73 1.54
N ILE A 103 -21.87 7.49 2.61
CA ILE A 103 -21.07 7.44 3.83
C ILE A 103 -21.88 6.76 4.94
N ALA A 104 -21.35 5.69 5.50
CA ALA A 104 -22.08 4.82 6.41
C ALA A 104 -22.19 5.34 7.84
N LYS A 105 -21.28 6.23 8.27
CA LYS A 105 -21.24 6.77 9.64
C LYS A 105 -21.23 8.29 9.63
N SER A 106 -21.79 8.88 10.67
CA SER A 106 -21.62 10.32 10.93
C SER A 106 -20.25 10.58 11.55
N ALA A 107 -19.64 11.71 11.19
CA ALA A 107 -18.40 12.17 11.82
C ALA A 107 -18.65 12.53 13.28
N ASP A 108 -17.68 12.19 14.13
CA ASP A 108 -17.61 12.67 15.51
C ASP A 108 -16.89 14.03 15.53
N PRO A 109 -17.56 15.14 15.90
CA PRO A 109 -16.96 16.48 15.90
C PRO A 109 -15.74 16.61 16.83
N ASP A 110 -15.66 15.79 17.89
CA ASP A 110 -14.60 15.86 18.88
C ASP A 110 -13.39 14.99 18.51
N SER A 111 -13.54 14.13 17.49
CA SER A 111 -12.49 13.22 17.05
C SER A 111 -11.54 13.88 16.05
N ARG A 112 -10.24 13.67 16.25
CA ARG A 112 -9.22 14.12 15.30
C ARG A 112 -9.17 13.19 14.09
N ALA A 113 -9.32 13.77 12.90
CA ALA A 113 -9.13 13.06 11.64
C ALA A 113 -7.76 12.36 11.56
N GLN A 114 -7.78 11.05 11.34
CA GLN A 114 -6.57 10.24 11.19
C GLN A 114 -5.86 10.58 9.88
N ARG A 115 -4.55 10.76 9.91
CA ARG A 115 -3.76 11.15 8.73
C ARG A 115 -2.71 10.10 8.41
N TYR A 116 -2.81 9.49 7.24
CA TYR A 116 -1.83 8.54 6.71
C TYR A 116 -1.30 9.08 5.37
N VAL A 117 -0.37 10.03 5.49
CA VAL A 117 0.24 10.78 4.38
C VAL A 117 1.74 10.84 4.66
N PRO A 118 2.62 10.36 3.75
CA PRO A 118 4.05 10.39 3.94
C PRO A 118 4.63 11.80 3.86
N ALA A 119 5.78 11.99 4.51
CA ALA A 119 6.74 13.02 4.13
C ALA A 119 7.81 12.37 3.22
N THR A 120 7.89 12.83 1.98
CA THR A 120 8.75 12.29 0.91
C THR A 120 9.95 13.17 0.60
N ARG A 121 10.07 14.33 1.26
CA ARG A 121 11.18 15.28 1.15
C ARG A 121 12.56 14.63 0.97
N ARG A 122 12.90 13.60 1.76
CA ARG A 122 14.18 12.89 1.66
C ARG A 122 14.38 12.22 0.29
N ALA A 123 13.36 11.52 -0.21
CA ALA A 123 13.41 10.87 -1.51
C ALA A 123 13.56 11.91 -2.64
N ALA A 124 12.89 13.06 -2.49
CA ALA A 124 12.99 14.17 -3.44
C ALA A 124 14.39 14.82 -3.43
N GLU A 125 14.92 15.17 -2.26
CA GLU A 125 16.21 15.87 -2.12
C GLU A 125 17.42 14.98 -2.45
N GLU A 126 17.43 13.74 -1.97
CA GLU A 126 18.60 12.86 -2.14
C GLU A 126 18.58 12.09 -3.47
N LEU A 127 17.40 11.75 -4.00
CA LEU A 127 17.25 10.86 -5.15
C LEU A 127 16.50 11.48 -6.34
N GLY A 128 16.01 12.72 -6.21
CA GLY A 128 15.24 13.40 -7.25
C GLY A 128 13.85 12.80 -7.50
N LEU A 129 13.34 11.99 -6.57
CA LEU A 129 12.08 11.27 -6.73
C LEU A 129 10.87 12.19 -6.51
N LYS A 130 9.93 12.17 -7.45
CA LYS A 130 8.67 12.92 -7.42
C LYS A 130 7.54 12.08 -8.00
N SER A 131 6.31 12.33 -7.55
CA SER A 131 5.10 11.78 -8.18
C SER A 131 4.93 12.44 -9.54
N SER A 132 4.66 11.66 -10.57
CA SER A 132 4.49 12.16 -11.94
C SER A 132 3.07 11.97 -12.47
N VAL A 133 2.31 11.04 -11.88
CA VAL A 133 0.94 10.74 -12.30
C VAL A 133 -0.06 11.29 -11.27
N PRO A 134 -0.96 12.19 -11.67
CA PRO A 134 -2.06 12.66 -10.81
C PRO A 134 -2.99 11.54 -10.36
N LEU A 135 -3.66 11.72 -9.23
CA LEU A 135 -4.56 10.71 -8.66
C LEU A 135 -5.70 10.33 -9.63
N GLU A 136 -6.31 11.30 -10.29
CA GLU A 136 -7.41 11.13 -11.22
C GLU A 136 -7.01 10.27 -12.43
N ASP A 137 -5.80 10.49 -12.95
CA ASP A 137 -5.21 9.67 -14.01
C ASP A 137 -4.94 8.25 -13.52
N GLY A 138 -4.42 8.12 -12.30
CA GLY A 138 -4.21 6.84 -11.64
C GLY A 138 -5.50 6.03 -11.51
N ILE A 139 -6.59 6.67 -11.07
CA ILE A 139 -7.93 6.08 -10.96
C ILE A 139 -8.43 5.62 -12.34
N ARG A 140 -8.38 6.49 -13.34
CA ARG A 140 -8.85 6.19 -14.70
C ARG A 140 -8.11 5.01 -15.31
N ARG A 141 -6.77 5.04 -15.29
CA ARG A 141 -5.93 3.96 -15.84
C ARG A 141 -6.13 2.63 -15.11
N THR A 142 -6.36 2.69 -13.79
CA THR A 142 -6.67 1.49 -13.01
C THR A 142 -8.03 0.92 -13.42
N ALA A 143 -9.07 1.75 -13.50
CA ALA A 143 -10.39 1.30 -13.93
C ALA A 143 -10.36 0.71 -15.35
N ASP A 144 -9.66 1.36 -16.29
CA ASP A 144 -9.55 0.90 -17.67
C ASP A 144 -8.82 -0.45 -17.78
N TRP A 145 -7.81 -0.70 -16.93
CA TRP A 145 -7.15 -2.00 -16.83
C TRP A 145 -8.15 -3.12 -16.46
N TYR A 146 -9.02 -2.85 -15.49
CA TYR A 146 -10.01 -3.83 -15.03
C TYR A 146 -11.27 -3.93 -15.93
N ARG A 147 -11.52 -2.94 -16.79
CA ARG A 147 -12.56 -3.00 -17.85
C ARG A 147 -12.13 -3.81 -19.08
N GLY A 148 -10.83 -3.84 -19.38
CA GLY A 148 -10.30 -4.55 -20.54
C GLY A 148 -10.57 -6.07 -20.49
N PRO A 149 -10.41 -6.80 -21.62
CA PRO A 149 -10.55 -8.25 -21.63
C PRO A 149 -9.57 -8.84 -20.63
N GLY A 150 -10.10 -9.23 -19.48
CA GLY A 150 -9.32 -9.56 -18.30
C GLY A 150 -8.22 -10.54 -18.65
N ILE A 151 -6.98 -10.14 -18.47
CA ILE A 151 -5.93 -11.12 -18.26
C ILE A 151 -6.37 -11.82 -16.97
N SER A 152 -6.81 -13.08 -17.08
CA SER A 152 -7.21 -13.90 -15.95
C SER A 152 -6.07 -13.87 -14.93
N GLU A 153 -6.24 -13.07 -13.88
CA GLU A 153 -5.33 -12.98 -12.74
C GLU A 153 -5.49 -14.28 -11.94
N LYS A 154 -4.96 -15.40 -12.46
CA LYS A 154 -4.47 -16.43 -11.56
C LYS A 154 -3.36 -15.76 -10.74
N PRO A 155 -3.39 -15.83 -9.40
CA PRO A 155 -2.31 -15.31 -8.57
C PRO A 155 -0.98 -15.84 -9.13
N ILE A 156 -0.03 -14.94 -9.38
CA ILE A 156 1.33 -15.36 -9.65
C ILE A 156 1.83 -15.99 -8.35
N GLU A 157 1.81 -17.32 -8.27
CA GLU A 157 2.54 -18.06 -7.25
C GLU A 157 4.03 -17.78 -7.49
N ILE A 158 4.58 -16.80 -6.78
CA ILE A 158 6.02 -16.59 -6.71
C ILE A 158 6.56 -17.77 -5.91
N ARG A 159 6.86 -18.88 -6.60
CA ARG A 159 7.62 -19.98 -6.02
C ARG A 159 9.05 -19.50 -5.86
N LEU A 160 9.36 -18.92 -4.71
CA LEU A 160 10.74 -18.69 -4.30
C LEU A 160 11.45 -20.06 -4.35
N PRO A 161 12.60 -20.18 -5.05
CA PRO A 161 13.37 -21.41 -5.02
C PRO A 161 13.77 -21.69 -3.57
N ALA A 162 13.62 -22.95 -3.14
CA ALA A 162 13.83 -23.40 -1.77
C ALA A 162 15.28 -23.21 -1.25
N GLU A 163 16.19 -22.74 -2.10
CA GLU A 163 17.63 -22.66 -1.82
C GLU A 163 18.07 -21.33 -1.21
N ALA A 164 17.15 -20.40 -0.90
CA ALA A 164 17.49 -19.11 -0.28
C ALA A 164 17.49 -19.12 1.27
N CYS A 165 17.19 -20.25 1.92
CA CYS A 165 17.32 -20.40 3.37
C CYS A 165 18.61 -21.18 3.67
N GLY A 166 19.73 -20.46 3.70
CA GLY A 166 21.00 -21.01 4.17
C GLY A 166 20.91 -21.42 5.65
N ASP A 167 21.43 -22.61 5.91
CA ASP A 167 21.52 -23.30 7.19
C ASP A 167 21.76 -22.41 8.42
N ALA A 168 20.73 -22.25 9.26
CA ALA A 168 20.93 -21.91 10.66
C ALA A 168 21.20 -23.20 11.43
N VAL A 169 22.48 -23.38 11.74
CA VAL A 169 23.08 -24.45 12.51
C VAL A 169 22.31 -24.72 13.82
N ASN A 170 21.97 -26.00 14.00
CA ASN A 170 21.52 -26.60 15.25
C ASN A 170 22.68 -26.54 16.26
N SER A 171 22.54 -25.79 17.35
CA SER A 171 23.42 -25.93 18.52
C SER A 171 22.56 -26.29 19.73
N SER A 172 22.40 -27.60 19.92
CA SER A 172 22.03 -28.22 21.18
C SER A 172 23.15 -27.99 22.20
N GLU A 173 22.90 -27.17 23.23
CA GLU A 173 23.59 -27.30 24.51
C GLU A 173 22.57 -27.69 25.59
N GLY A 174 22.83 -28.86 26.20
CA GLY A 174 21.98 -29.51 27.17
C GLY A 174 21.90 -28.73 28.48
N HIS A 175 20.67 -28.50 28.94
CA HIS A 175 20.38 -28.18 30.32
C HIS A 175 20.31 -29.49 31.12
N LEU A 176 21.37 -29.80 31.86
CA LEU A 176 21.34 -30.77 32.95
C LEU A 176 20.60 -30.15 34.13
N HIS A 177 19.31 -30.45 34.28
CA HIS A 177 18.59 -30.30 35.54
C HIS A 177 18.69 -31.61 36.32
N ALA A 178 19.56 -31.64 37.33
CA ALA A 178 19.45 -32.59 38.42
C ALA A 178 18.28 -32.17 39.31
N GLY A 179 17.20 -32.97 39.29
CA GLY A 179 16.08 -32.88 40.21
C GLY A 179 16.10 -34.11 41.11
N GLU A 180 16.40 -33.88 42.38
CA GLU A 180 16.40 -34.86 43.46
C GLU A 180 15.02 -35.50 43.64
N ASN A 181 15.01 -36.81 43.92
CA ASN A 181 13.91 -37.48 44.61
C ASN A 181 14.48 -38.61 45.48
N GLY A 182 14.29 -38.48 46.80
CA GLY A 182 13.84 -39.58 47.65
C GLY A 182 14.85 -40.40 48.44
N THR A 183 14.84 -40.16 49.76
CA THR A 183 14.72 -41.19 50.82
C THR A 183 15.87 -42.19 51.04
N GLN A 184 16.78 -41.87 51.97
CA GLN A 184 17.03 -42.54 53.27
C GLN A 184 18.27 -41.95 53.93
#